data_AF-A0A0G4LBY8-F1
#
_entry.id   AF-A0A0G4LBY8-F1
#
_cell.length_a   1.000
_cell.length_b   1.000
_cell.length_c   1.000
_cell.angle_alpha   90.00
_cell.angle_beta   90.00
_cell.angle_gamma   90.00
#
_symmetry.space_group_name_H-M   'P 1'
#
loop_
_entity.id
_entity.type
_entity.pdbx_description
1 polymer ?
#
loop_
_entity_poly.entity_id
_entity_poly.type
_entity_poly.pdbx_seq_one_letter_code
_entity_poly.pdbx_strand_id
1 'polypeptide(L)' 'MAKAIRNLKEAHPEIQLRPFGVLSTTKGDATWRDSLTKFHAFALTDYTRVLAFDSDTLVLNSMDHYFLAPLAAVA' A
#
# COMPACT_ATOMS: atom_id res chain seq x y z
N MET A 1 -6.18 -11.31 -15.52
CA MET A 1 -5.66 -10.03 -14.98
C MET A 1 -6.52 -8.90 -15.51
N ALA A 2 -7.02 -7.99 -14.67
CA ALA A 2 -7.94 -6.94 -15.09
C ALA A 2 -7.31 -6.03 -16.18
N LYS A 3 -8.08 -5.70 -17.24
CA LYS A 3 -7.63 -4.93 -18.41
C LYS A 3 -6.87 -3.65 -18.03
N ALA A 4 -7.32 -2.95 -16.99
CA ALA A 4 -6.70 -1.71 -16.50
C ALA A 4 -5.25 -1.92 -16.01
N ILE A 5 -4.99 -2.99 -15.25
CA ILE A 5 -3.65 -3.27 -14.71
C ILE A 5 -2.67 -3.61 -15.84
N ARG A 6 -3.14 -4.32 -16.87
CA ARG A 6 -2.31 -4.62 -18.04
C ARG A 6 -1.89 -3.34 -18.77
N ASN A 7 -2.86 -2.47 -19.07
CA ASN A 7 -2.59 -1.21 -19.75
C ASN A 7 -1.62 -0.32 -18.95
N LEU A 8 -1.73 -0.30 -17.62
CA LEU A 8 -0.83 0.47 -16.76
C LEU A 8 0.62 -0.05 -16.83
N LYS A 9 0.82 -1.38 -16.83
CA LYS A 9 2.16 -1.96 -16.98
C LYS A 9 2.79 -1.67 -18.35
N GLU A 10 1.98 -1.62 -19.40
CA GLU A 10 2.45 -1.31 -20.76
C GLU A 10 2.85 0.17 -20.89
N ALA A 11 2.07 1.08 -20.30
CA ALA A 11 2.33 2.51 -20.36
C ALA A 11 3.47 2.97 -19.42
N HIS A 12 3.67 2.27 -18.29
CA HIS A 12 4.60 2.64 -17.22
C HIS A 12 5.47 1.44 -16.79
N PRO A 13 6.47 1.06 -17.61
CA PRO A 13 7.34 -0.08 -17.32
C PRO A 13 8.20 0.10 -16.05
N GLU A 14 8.39 1.34 -15.60
CA GLU A 14 9.07 1.68 -14.35
C GLU A 14 8.28 1.28 -13.10
N ILE A 15 6.96 1.10 -13.20
CA ILE A 15 6.09 0.76 -12.07
C ILE A 15 6.13 -0.75 -11.80
N GLN A 16 6.63 -1.14 -10.63
CA GLN A 16 6.59 -2.52 -10.16
C GLN A 16 5.31 -2.80 -9.36
N LEU A 17 4.40 -3.60 -9.93
CA LEU A 17 3.19 -4.06 -9.24
C LEU A 17 3.41 -5.44 -8.62
N ARG A 18 3.27 -5.54 -7.29
CA ARG A 18 3.34 -6.79 -6.52
C ARG A 18 1.98 -7.06 -5.86
N PRO A 19 1.30 -8.18 -6.16
CA PRO A 19 0.04 -8.49 -5.51
C PRO A 19 0.25 -8.95 -4.07
N PHE A 20 -0.70 -8.63 -3.20
CA PHE A 20 -0.76 -9.16 -1.84
C PHE A 20 -1.99 -10.06 -1.69
N GLY A 21 -1.85 -11.11 -0.88
CA GLY A 21 -2.99 -11.90 -0.44
C GLY A 21 -3.80 -11.09 0.57
N VAL A 22 -5.13 -11.12 0.45
CA VAL A 22 -6.01 -10.52 1.46
C VAL A 22 -5.91 -11.35 2.74
N LEU A 23 -5.53 -10.69 3.83
CA LEU A 23 -5.53 -11.28 5.16
C LEU A 23 -6.89 -11.05 5.82
N SER A 24 -7.48 -12.15 6.30
CA SER A 24 -8.77 -12.16 6.98
C SER A 24 -8.69 -13.04 8.24
N THR A 25 -9.54 -12.77 9.24
CA THR A 25 -9.58 -13.52 10.50
C THR A 25 -11.01 -13.90 10.92
N THR A 26 -11.17 -15.07 11.51
CA THR A 26 -12.44 -15.48 12.15
C THR A 26 -12.53 -15.06 13.62
N LYS A 27 -11.45 -14.50 14.18
CA LYS A 27 -11.36 -14.06 15.57
C LYS A 27 -11.58 -12.55 15.70
N GLY A 28 -12.23 -12.13 16.78
CA GLY A 28 -12.48 -10.72 17.09
C GLY A 28 -13.74 -10.17 16.42
N ASP A 29 -13.82 -8.85 16.35
CA ASP A 29 -14.97 -8.15 15.76
C ASP A 29 -15.02 -8.34 14.23
N ALA A 30 -16.18 -8.74 13.72
CA ALA A 30 -16.41 -8.96 12.29
C ALA A 30 -16.15 -7.72 11.43
N THR A 31 -16.29 -6.52 12.00
CA THR A 31 -16.05 -5.23 11.35
C THR A 31 -14.62 -5.11 10.81
N TRP A 32 -13.64 -5.62 11.55
CA TRP A 32 -12.21 -5.46 11.23
C TRP A 32 -11.62 -6.66 10.50
N ARG A 33 -12.43 -7.69 10.26
CA ARG A 33 -11.99 -8.99 9.74
C ARG A 33 -11.08 -8.87 8.52
N ASP A 34 -11.45 -8.07 7.54
CA ASP A 34 -10.72 -7.92 6.28
C ASP A 34 -9.78 -6.70 6.26
N SER A 35 -9.74 -5.94 7.36
CA SER A 35 -8.87 -4.76 7.50
C SER A 35 -7.44 -5.13 7.88
N LEU A 36 -7.16 -6.39 8.24
CA LEU A 36 -5.85 -6.83 8.69
C LEU A 36 -4.77 -6.71 7.62
N THR A 37 -5.15 -6.76 6.34
CA THR A 37 -4.23 -6.57 5.22
C THR A 37 -3.50 -5.23 5.29
N LYS A 38 -4.10 -4.19 5.90
CA LYS A 38 -3.44 -2.88 6.10
C LYS A 38 -2.14 -3.00 6.90
N PHE A 39 -2.06 -3.91 7.87
CA PHE A 39 -0.85 -4.11 8.68
C PHE A 39 0.31 -4.72 7.90
N HIS A 40 0.08 -5.22 6.68
CA HIS A 40 1.17 -5.72 5.84
C HIS A 40 2.19 -4.64 5.49
N ALA A 41 1.83 -3.35 5.55
CA ALA A 41 2.76 -2.24 5.39
C ALA A 41 3.97 -2.34 6.35
N PHE A 42 3.77 -2.87 7.57
CA PHE A 42 4.84 -3.07 8.55
C PHE A 42 5.74 -4.28 8.26
N ALA A 43 5.29 -5.22 7.42
CA ALA A 43 6.07 -6.39 7.03
C ALA A 43 7.06 -6.09 5.88
N LEU A 44 6.98 -4.91 5.27
CA LEU A 44 7.81 -4.47 4.15
C LEU A 44 9.21 -4.04 4.59
N THR A 45 9.93 -4.94 5.26
CA THR A 45 11.24 -4.69 5.89
C THR A 45 12.38 -4.40 4.90
N ASP A 46 12.19 -4.74 3.62
CA ASP A 46 13.12 -4.39 2.54
C ASP A 46 13.11 -2.88 2.19
N TYR A 47 12.16 -2.11 2.73
CA TYR A 47 12.03 -0.68 2.48
C TYR A 47 12.33 0.12 3.75
N THR A 48 13.18 1.14 3.63
CA THR A 48 13.47 2.06 4.75
C THR A 48 12.26 2.94 5.09
N ARG A 49 11.42 3.26 4.09
CA ARG A 49 10.21 4.09 4.23
C ARG A 49 9.13 3.61 3.29
N VAL A 50 7.89 3.64 3.76
CA VAL A 50 6.69 3.23 3.00
C VAL A 50 5.64 4.33 3.12
N LEU A 51 5.06 4.74 2.00
CA LEU A 51 3.81 5.48 1.98
C LEU A 51 2.67 4.49 1.71
N ALA A 52 1.77 4.34 2.67
CA ALA A 52 0.58 3.51 2.54
C ALA A 52 -0.63 4.40 2.23
N PHE A 53 -1.39 4.06 1.19
CA PHE A 53 -2.60 4.75 0.80
C PHE A 53 -3.80 3.83 0.98
N ASP A 54 -4.92 4.38 1.45
CA ASP A 54 -6.19 3.67 1.41
C ASP A 54 -6.71 3.58 -0.03
N SER A 55 -7.51 2.55 -0.34
CA SER A 55 -7.97 2.25 -1.71
C SER A 55 -8.89 3.30 -2.30
N ASP A 56 -9.43 4.19 -1.47
CA ASP A 56 -10.30 5.31 -1.83
C ASP A 56 -9.54 6.65 -1.89
N THR A 57 -8.21 6.64 -1.75
CA THR A 57 -7.38 7.83 -1.88
C THR A 57 -7.13 8.19 -3.35
N LEU A 58 -7.14 9.49 -3.65
CA LEU A 58 -6.71 10.05 -4.94
C LEU A 58 -5.50 10.97 -4.73
N VAL A 59 -4.36 10.62 -5.33
CA VAL A 59 -3.13 11.43 -5.28
C VAL A 59 -3.10 12.38 -6.48
N LEU A 60 -3.12 13.69 -6.21
CA LEU A 60 -3.21 14.73 -7.24
C LEU A 60 -1.86 15.34 -7.63
N ASN A 61 -0.82 15.18 -6.79
CA ASN A 61 0.50 15.75 -6.99
C ASN A 61 1.58 14.76 -6.52
N SER A 62 2.84 14.98 -6.94
CA SER A 62 3.95 14.17 -6.44
C SER A 62 4.07 14.28 -4.91
N MET A 63 4.26 13.12 -4.28
CA MET A 63 4.41 12.96 -2.83
C MET A 63 5.86 12.61 -2.46
N ASP A 64 6.81 12.73 -3.40
CA ASP A 64 8.17 12.21 -3.20
C ASP A 64 8.92 12.90 -2.07
N HIS A 65 8.57 14.17 -1.80
CA HIS A 65 9.16 14.95 -0.71
C HIS A 65 8.93 14.34 0.67
N TYR A 66 7.88 13.53 0.87
CA TYR A 66 7.65 12.83 2.15
C TYR A 66 8.72 11.78 2.45
N PHE A 67 9.40 11.24 1.42
CA PHE A 67 10.54 10.34 1.65
C PHE A 67 11.80 11.06 2.14
N LEU A 68 11.84 12.39 2.05
CA LEU A 68 12.92 13.23 2.56
C LEU A 68 12.59 13.87 3.91
N ALA A 69 11.32 13.78 4.34
CA ALA A 69 10.90 14.31 5.62
C ALA A 69 11.66 13.64 6.80
N PRO A 70 11.88 14.37 7.90
CA PRO A 70 12.44 13.79 9.12
C PRO A 70 11.55 12.64 9.60
N LEU A 71 12.16 11.66 10.29
CA LEU A 71 11.41 10.55 10.88
C LEU A 71 10.35 11.12 11.84
N ALA A 72 9.12 10.62 11.71
CA ALA A 72 8.06 10.96 12.64
C ALA A 72 8.46 10.51 14.06
N ALA A 73 8.04 11.27 15.06
CA ALA A 73 8.18 10.82 16.45
C ALA A 73 7.43 9.50 16.62
N VAL A 74 8.02 8.56 17.35
CA VAL A 74 7.34 7.31 17.72
C VAL A 74 6.17 7.70 18.63
N ALA A 75 4.96 7.34 18.21
CA ALA A 75 3.72 7.57 18.97
C ALA A 75 3.57 6.54 20.11
#